data_AF-A0A4S2IS99-F1
#
_entry.id   AF-A0A4S2IS99-F1
#
_cell.length_a   1.000
_cell.length_b   1.000
_cell.length_c   1.000
_cell.angle_alpha   90.00
_cell.angle_beta   90.00
_cell.angle_gamma   90.00
#
_symmetry.space_group_name_H-M   'P 1'
#
loop_
_entity.id
_entity.type
_entity.pdbx_description
1 polymer ?
#
loop_
_entity_poly.entity_id
_entity_poly.type
_entity_poly.pdbx_seq_one_letter_code
_entity_poly.pdbx_strand_id
1 'polypeptide(L)'
;MGAKAGATMGARGHVFLGDGMGDTGIGALLVRLRTERGWSQQRVADEYNALEGRSAKTGKEIGRYEREARVPVPYARKYLAQVFSVDVAVLDQAVAVSKGQRDGSDAAEVEIVPSVLPSEGTLVRGDPLSEDAVRSAEFARFIAQRNADEFVVEQLEADVGRLARTYVSHPLMEQYVEIRRLRDGAFELLRGRQHPRQTTDLYLSAARLCGLSAHVCLDLGAYDSAATHARTARACAEAAGHEGMLAWVRAVESLIAYWTGRYEQAARLAQAGRRHRASGSIGARLASLEARALAIVGDSTGALAALSDAERSREAISGRDEVLGVFDFPAAKQFAYAGTTLLAVGGQEHVQRAIVSAETAIRLYRSADGDDQSVGDLFAAHLDLASGHLLLGDLEGTEEMLGFVLQSSPERMSASIVRRLTVLGRELEGPQYGGAAQAVHLRERLQHTAVCASLPAAHPPELPT
;
A
#
# COMPACT_ATOMS: atom_id res chain seq x y z
N MET A 1 -66.31 -22.18 1.09
CA MET A 1 -65.07 -22.84 1.56
C MET A 1 -63.92 -21.89 1.31
N GLY A 2 -63.12 -21.58 2.33
CA GLY A 2 -61.91 -20.73 2.19
C GLY A 2 -61.84 -19.64 3.25
N ALA A 3 -61.65 -20.05 4.50
CA ALA A 3 -61.48 -19.18 5.66
C ALA A 3 -60.16 -18.39 5.58
N LYS A 4 -60.23 -17.10 5.90
CA LYS A 4 -59.06 -16.28 6.29
C LYS A 4 -58.64 -16.70 7.70
N ALA A 5 -57.42 -17.20 7.85
CA ALA A 5 -56.78 -17.48 9.14
C ALA A 5 -55.57 -16.54 9.29
N GLY A 6 -55.42 -16.00 10.50
CA GLY A 6 -54.61 -14.84 10.83
C GLY A 6 -53.11 -15.11 10.91
N ALA A 7 -52.34 -14.09 10.59
CA ALA A 7 -50.91 -14.01 10.85
C ALA A 7 -50.71 -13.45 12.26
N THR A 8 -50.25 -14.31 13.17
CA THR A 8 -49.91 -13.96 14.55
C THR A 8 -48.60 -13.18 14.56
N MET A 9 -48.68 -11.89 14.88
CA MET A 9 -47.53 -11.05 15.22
C MET A 9 -46.96 -11.54 16.55
N GLY A 10 -45.82 -12.22 16.51
CA GLY A 10 -45.04 -12.55 17.70
C GLY A 10 -44.44 -11.27 18.28
N ALA A 11 -44.92 -10.87 19.45
CA ALA A 11 -44.46 -9.71 20.20
C ALA A 11 -42.95 -9.74 20.45
N ARG A 12 -42.24 -8.68 20.04
CA ARG A 12 -40.87 -8.39 20.49
C ARG A 12 -40.94 -8.03 21.97
N GLY A 13 -40.63 -8.99 22.84
CA GLY A 13 -40.47 -8.75 24.26
C GLY A 13 -39.27 -7.83 24.50
N HIS A 14 -39.53 -6.60 24.94
CA HIS A 14 -38.53 -5.81 25.64
C HIS A 14 -38.17 -6.56 26.93
N VAL A 15 -36.93 -7.03 27.02
CA VAL A 15 -36.41 -7.58 28.28
C VAL A 15 -36.31 -6.39 29.25
N PHE A 16 -37.11 -6.43 30.32
CA PHE A 16 -37.01 -5.48 31.42
C PHE A 16 -35.64 -5.66 32.10
N LEU A 17 -34.81 -4.62 32.03
CA LEU A 17 -33.48 -4.56 32.61
C LEU A 17 -33.61 -4.25 34.11
N GLY A 18 -33.30 -5.24 34.95
CA GLY A 18 -33.25 -5.09 36.41
C GLY A 18 -31.99 -4.38 36.88
N ASP A 19 -32.16 -3.60 37.95
CA ASP A 19 -31.17 -2.81 38.69
C ASP A 19 -29.97 -3.69 39.11
N GLY A 20 -28.77 -3.40 38.58
CA GLY A 20 -27.55 -4.19 38.87
C GLY A 20 -26.52 -4.31 37.74
N MET A 21 -26.69 -3.59 36.61
CA MET A 21 -25.80 -3.68 35.44
C MET A 21 -24.48 -2.89 35.54
N GLY A 22 -24.30 -2.07 36.57
CA GLY A 22 -23.17 -1.13 36.65
C GLY A 22 -21.78 -1.76 36.72
N ASP A 23 -21.67 -2.97 37.28
CA ASP A 23 -20.38 -3.54 37.72
C ASP A 23 -20.03 -4.91 37.08
N THR A 24 -20.71 -5.31 36.02
CA THR A 24 -20.47 -6.62 35.37
C THR A 24 -19.52 -6.49 34.18
N GLY A 25 -18.42 -7.25 34.19
CA GLY A 25 -17.48 -7.34 33.08
C GLY A 25 -18.10 -7.92 31.79
N ILE A 26 -17.52 -7.57 30.64
CA ILE A 26 -18.04 -7.89 29.30
C ILE A 26 -18.24 -9.39 29.09
N GLY A 27 -17.37 -10.24 29.63
CA GLY A 27 -17.46 -11.68 29.45
C GLY A 27 -18.68 -12.27 30.15
N ALA A 28 -18.86 -11.93 31.42
CA ALA A 28 -20.01 -12.35 32.22
C ALA A 28 -21.34 -11.83 31.65
N LEU A 29 -21.35 -10.60 31.16
CA LEU A 29 -22.53 -10.01 30.52
C LEU A 29 -22.93 -10.79 29.24
N LEU A 30 -21.97 -11.13 28.38
CA LEU A 30 -22.24 -11.88 27.15
C LEU A 30 -22.71 -13.31 27.45
N VAL A 31 -22.11 -13.99 28.43
CA VAL A 31 -22.58 -15.32 28.89
C VAL A 31 -24.04 -15.23 29.31
N ARG A 32 -24.38 -14.25 30.15
CA ARG A 32 -25.73 -14.05 30.66
C ARG A 32 -26.75 -13.80 29.54
N LEU A 33 -26.47 -12.83 28.65
CA LEU A 33 -27.34 -12.49 27.52
C LEU A 33 -27.58 -13.67 26.57
N ARG A 34 -26.56 -14.51 26.39
CA ARG A 34 -26.67 -15.75 25.61
C ARG A 34 -27.51 -16.81 26.34
N THR A 35 -27.26 -17.04 27.63
CA THR A 35 -27.98 -18.07 28.40
C THR A 35 -29.45 -17.73 28.64
N GLU A 36 -29.80 -16.46 28.83
CA GLU A 36 -31.19 -16.00 28.97
C GLU A 36 -32.01 -16.26 27.70
N ARG A 37 -31.36 -16.33 26.54
CA ARG A 37 -31.98 -16.68 25.25
C ARG A 37 -31.91 -18.17 24.92
N GLY A 38 -31.25 -18.98 25.75
CA GLY A 38 -31.01 -20.40 25.49
C GLY A 38 -30.14 -20.65 24.26
N TRP A 39 -29.26 -19.72 23.90
CA TRP A 39 -28.46 -19.79 22.67
C TRP A 39 -27.11 -20.47 22.90
N SER A 40 -26.64 -21.19 21.88
CA SER A 40 -25.25 -21.67 21.83
C SER A 40 -24.32 -20.55 21.37
N GLN A 41 -23.03 -20.67 21.66
CA GLN A 41 -22.03 -19.70 21.19
C GLN A 41 -21.98 -19.65 19.65
N GLN A 42 -22.19 -20.79 18.98
CA GLN A 42 -22.27 -20.85 17.52
C GLN A 42 -23.49 -20.08 17.00
N ARG A 43 -24.65 -20.22 17.64
CA ARG A 43 -25.86 -19.47 17.26
C ARG A 43 -25.67 -17.95 17.35
N VAL A 44 -24.96 -17.47 18.37
CA VAL A 44 -24.59 -16.04 18.48
C VAL A 44 -23.70 -15.61 17.31
N ALA A 45 -22.74 -16.45 16.91
CA ALA A 45 -21.87 -16.17 15.78
C ALA A 45 -22.63 -16.16 14.44
N ASP A 46 -23.60 -17.05 14.27
CA ASP A 46 -24.43 -17.12 13.06
C ASP A 46 -25.31 -15.88 12.90
N GLU A 47 -25.97 -15.43 13.98
CA GLU A 47 -26.77 -14.19 14.00
C GLU A 47 -25.88 -12.95 13.78
N TYR A 48 -24.68 -12.93 14.37
CA TYR A 48 -23.70 -11.88 14.16
C TYR A 48 -23.28 -11.80 12.69
N ASN A 49 -22.94 -12.93 12.06
CA ASN A 49 -22.52 -12.98 10.66
C ASN A 49 -23.64 -12.58 9.70
N ALA A 50 -24.89 -12.96 10.02
CA ALA A 50 -26.05 -12.57 9.24
C ALA A 50 -26.25 -11.05 9.22
N LEU A 51 -25.93 -10.35 10.31
CA LEU A 51 -25.99 -8.89 10.41
C LEU A 51 -24.77 -8.19 9.82
N GLU A 52 -23.58 -8.76 9.97
CA GLU A 52 -22.33 -8.20 9.43
C GLU A 52 -22.23 -8.36 7.90
N GLY A 53 -22.94 -9.34 7.33
CA GLY A 53 -22.90 -9.66 5.90
C GLY A 53 -21.63 -10.40 5.48
N ARG A 54 -20.86 -10.91 6.45
CA ARG A 54 -19.63 -11.70 6.27
C ARG A 54 -19.70 -12.93 7.16
N SER A 55 -19.23 -14.09 6.69
CA SER A 55 -19.22 -15.34 7.47
C SER A 55 -17.90 -15.54 8.23
N ALA A 56 -17.41 -14.49 8.90
CA ALA A 56 -16.09 -14.52 9.52
C ALA A 56 -16.11 -15.01 10.98
N LYS A 57 -17.21 -14.79 11.73
CA LYS A 57 -17.26 -15.16 13.15
C LYS A 57 -17.65 -16.60 13.41
N THR A 58 -17.02 -17.19 14.41
CA THR A 58 -17.29 -18.56 14.87
C THR A 58 -17.70 -18.59 16.34
N GLY A 59 -18.39 -19.67 16.76
CA GLY A 59 -18.75 -19.85 18.17
C GLY A 59 -17.52 -19.87 19.10
N LYS A 60 -16.35 -20.31 18.61
CA LYS A 60 -15.09 -20.24 19.36
C LYS A 60 -14.66 -18.81 19.69
N GLU A 61 -14.92 -17.85 18.81
CA GLU A 61 -14.61 -16.45 19.06
C GLU A 61 -15.58 -15.81 20.05
N ILE A 62 -16.86 -16.15 19.98
CA ILE A 62 -17.84 -15.76 21.01
C ILE A 62 -17.40 -16.31 22.38
N GLY A 63 -16.97 -17.57 22.42
CA GLY A 63 -16.41 -18.17 23.64
C GLY A 63 -15.06 -17.56 24.11
N ARG A 64 -14.33 -16.84 23.25
CA ARG A 64 -13.16 -16.03 23.67
C ARG A 64 -13.57 -14.71 24.29
N TYR A 65 -14.68 -14.11 23.81
CA TYR A 65 -15.26 -12.91 24.42
C TYR A 65 -15.87 -13.20 25.79
N GLU A 66 -16.61 -14.31 25.92
CA GLU A 66 -17.24 -14.74 27.18
C GLU A 66 -16.25 -15.01 28.31
N ARG A 67 -15.05 -15.53 27.97
CA ARG A 67 -13.97 -15.75 28.94
C ARG A 67 -13.02 -14.56 29.08
N GLU A 68 -13.33 -13.46 28.40
CA GLU A 68 -12.51 -12.26 28.28
C GLU A 68 -11.08 -12.50 27.76
N ALA A 69 -10.77 -13.69 27.21
CA ALA A 69 -9.51 -13.97 26.55
C ALA A 69 -9.25 -13.02 25.35
N ARG A 70 -10.32 -12.42 24.81
CA ARG A 70 -10.29 -11.27 23.90
C ARG A 70 -11.43 -10.34 24.28
N VAL A 71 -11.20 -9.02 24.23
CA VAL A 71 -12.27 -8.03 24.45
C VAL A 71 -12.90 -7.68 23.08
N PRO A 72 -14.24 -7.66 22.95
CA PRO A 72 -14.89 -7.22 21.71
C PRO A 72 -14.52 -5.77 21.36
N VAL A 73 -14.01 -5.56 20.15
CA VAL A 73 -13.68 -4.23 19.62
C VAL A 73 -14.95 -3.41 19.35
N PRO A 74 -14.89 -2.06 19.28
CA PRO A 74 -16.08 -1.21 19.12
C PRO A 74 -16.97 -1.60 17.94
N TYR A 75 -16.36 -1.99 16.80
CA TYR A 75 -17.09 -2.49 15.63
C TYR A 75 -17.89 -3.76 15.95
N ALA A 76 -17.27 -4.76 16.57
CA ALA A 76 -17.95 -6.00 16.97
C ALA A 76 -19.02 -5.75 18.05
N ARG A 77 -18.84 -4.76 18.94
CA ARG A 77 -19.85 -4.40 19.94
C ARG A 77 -21.12 -3.84 19.31
N LYS A 78 -21.04 -3.09 18.20
CA LYS A 78 -22.23 -2.60 17.48
C LYS A 78 -23.12 -3.73 16.97
N TYR A 79 -22.51 -4.79 16.44
CA TYR A 79 -23.26 -5.95 15.97
C TYR A 79 -23.72 -6.85 17.11
N LEU A 80 -22.89 -7.08 18.14
CA LEU A 80 -23.33 -7.83 19.33
C LEU A 80 -24.48 -7.13 20.06
N ALA A 81 -24.48 -5.80 20.12
CA ALA A 81 -25.58 -5.01 20.66
C ALA A 81 -26.88 -5.26 19.89
N GLN A 82 -26.80 -5.35 18.55
CA GLN A 82 -27.95 -5.70 17.71
C GLN A 82 -28.38 -7.16 17.88
N VAL A 83 -27.45 -8.11 17.91
CA VAL A 83 -27.72 -9.54 18.13
C VAL A 83 -28.45 -9.78 19.46
N PHE A 84 -28.05 -9.07 20.51
CA PHE A 84 -28.66 -9.18 21.83
C PHE A 84 -29.75 -8.14 22.10
N SER A 85 -30.10 -7.28 21.13
CA SER A 85 -31.07 -6.19 21.31
C SER A 85 -30.84 -5.37 22.57
N VAL A 86 -29.59 -5.01 22.84
CA VAL A 86 -29.17 -4.13 23.95
C VAL A 86 -28.55 -2.86 23.40
N ASP A 87 -28.52 -1.79 24.19
CA ASP A 87 -27.79 -0.59 23.81
C ASP A 87 -26.28 -0.88 23.76
N VAL A 88 -25.59 -0.35 22.76
CA VAL A 88 -24.14 -0.48 22.64
C VAL A 88 -23.41 0.13 23.85
N ALA A 89 -23.99 1.16 24.48
CA ALA A 89 -23.45 1.79 25.68
C ALA A 89 -23.34 0.80 26.85
N VAL A 90 -24.23 -0.19 26.94
CA VAL A 90 -24.17 -1.25 27.96
C VAL A 90 -22.95 -2.15 27.76
N LEU A 91 -22.64 -2.50 26.50
CA LEU A 91 -21.44 -3.28 26.18
C LEU A 91 -20.16 -2.45 26.34
N ASP A 92 -20.20 -1.15 26.05
CA ASP A 92 -19.08 -0.23 26.26
C ASP A 92 -18.75 -0.07 27.75
N GLN A 93 -19.78 0.08 28.60
CA GLN A 93 -19.62 0.16 30.05
C GLN A 93 -19.08 -1.15 30.63
N ALA A 94 -19.58 -2.30 30.19
CA ALA A 94 -19.07 -3.61 30.63
C ALA A 94 -17.61 -3.84 30.21
N VAL A 95 -17.17 -3.31 29.07
CA VAL A 95 -15.76 -3.31 28.67
C VAL A 95 -14.93 -2.39 29.56
N ALA A 96 -15.45 -1.22 29.94
CA ALA A 96 -14.76 -0.32 30.86
C ALA A 96 -14.54 -0.98 32.25
N VAL A 97 -15.54 -1.73 32.73
CA VAL A 97 -15.43 -2.54 33.97
C VAL A 97 -14.35 -3.62 33.84
N SER A 98 -14.35 -4.42 32.76
CA SER A 98 -13.32 -5.45 32.57
C SER A 98 -11.91 -4.88 32.42
N LYS A 99 -11.77 -3.65 31.88
CA LYS A 99 -10.49 -2.94 31.83
C LYS A 99 -10.06 -2.44 33.21
N GLY A 100 -10.98 -1.81 33.95
CA GLY A 100 -10.71 -1.36 35.33
C GLY A 100 -10.36 -2.50 36.29
N GLN A 101 -10.93 -3.69 36.09
CA GLN A 101 -10.58 -4.89 36.86
C GLN A 101 -9.20 -5.46 36.50
N ARG A 102 -8.73 -5.30 35.25
CA ARG A 102 -7.37 -5.68 34.83
C ARG A 102 -6.32 -4.69 35.33
N ASP A 103 -6.62 -3.40 35.23
CA ASP A 103 -5.74 -2.35 35.77
C ASP A 103 -5.69 -2.42 37.30
N GLY A 104 -6.78 -2.84 37.95
CA GLY A 104 -6.83 -3.13 39.39
C GLY A 104 -6.11 -4.42 39.79
N SER A 105 -6.08 -5.46 38.93
CA SER A 105 -5.30 -6.69 39.19
C SER A 105 -3.81 -6.48 38.97
N ASP A 106 -3.41 -5.66 37.99
CA ASP A 106 -2.01 -5.26 37.79
C ASP A 106 -1.50 -4.31 38.89
N ALA A 107 -2.41 -3.63 39.62
CA ALA A 107 -2.09 -2.82 40.81
C ALA A 107 -2.14 -3.60 42.13
N ALA A 108 -2.75 -4.79 42.18
CA ALA A 108 -2.96 -5.58 43.40
C ALA A 108 -2.00 -6.77 43.58
N GLU A 109 -1.05 -7.02 42.67
CA GLU A 109 0.07 -7.94 42.88
C GLU A 109 1.42 -7.18 43.00
N VAL A 110 1.52 -6.29 43.99
CA VAL A 110 2.81 -5.90 44.57
C VAL A 110 2.67 -5.90 46.09
N GLU A 111 2.49 -7.09 46.66
CA GLU A 111 2.75 -7.28 48.09
C GLU A 111 4.24 -7.62 48.24
N ILE A 112 5.02 -6.60 48.59
CA ILE A 112 6.41 -6.74 49.00
C ILE A 112 6.43 -7.55 50.29
N VAL A 113 6.70 -8.84 50.18
CA VAL A 113 7.08 -9.66 51.34
C VAL A 113 8.42 -9.12 51.86
N PRO A 114 8.59 -8.87 53.18
CA PRO A 114 9.86 -8.41 53.71
C PRO A 114 10.95 -9.45 53.43
N SER A 115 12.10 -8.96 52.96
CA SER A 115 13.36 -9.69 52.95
C SER A 115 13.65 -10.19 54.36
N VAL A 116 13.38 -11.47 54.62
CA VAL A 116 13.94 -12.20 55.74
C VAL A 116 15.33 -12.62 55.30
N LEU A 117 16.35 -12.09 55.97
CA LEU A 117 17.74 -12.55 55.86
C LEU A 117 17.76 -14.09 55.98
N PRO A 118 18.49 -14.81 55.10
CA PRO A 118 18.64 -16.24 55.30
C PRO A 118 19.43 -16.45 56.58
N SER A 119 18.78 -17.12 57.53
CA SER A 119 19.49 -17.74 58.64
C SER A 119 20.50 -18.73 58.05
N GLU A 120 21.74 -18.65 58.52
CA GLU A 120 22.76 -19.64 58.22
C GLU A 120 22.24 -21.02 58.64
N GLY A 121 21.98 -21.89 57.66
CA GLY A 121 21.55 -23.26 57.95
C GLY A 121 20.89 -23.98 56.78
N THR A 122 21.72 -24.65 55.97
CA THR A 122 21.37 -25.63 54.93
C THR A 122 21.11 -25.07 53.54
N LEU A 123 22.13 -25.13 52.69
CA LEU A 123 22.02 -25.06 51.23
C LEU A 123 21.10 -26.22 50.75
N VAL A 124 19.80 -25.97 50.63
CA VAL A 124 18.97 -26.78 49.74
C VAL A 124 19.40 -26.38 48.34
N ARG A 125 20.31 -27.16 47.73
CA ARG A 125 20.50 -27.13 46.28
C ARG A 125 19.11 -27.30 45.69
N GLY A 126 18.56 -26.25 45.06
CA GLY A 126 17.42 -26.42 44.18
C GLY A 126 17.78 -27.56 43.23
N ASP A 127 16.85 -28.50 43.03
CA ASP A 127 17.05 -29.54 42.02
C ASP A 127 17.50 -28.84 40.73
N PRO A 128 18.69 -29.11 40.18
CA PRO A 128 19.17 -28.46 38.96
C PRO A 128 18.14 -28.53 37.82
N LEU A 129 17.32 -29.58 37.81
CA LEU A 129 16.21 -29.73 36.86
C LEU A 129 15.10 -28.68 37.06
N SER A 130 14.85 -28.27 38.31
CA SER A 130 13.90 -27.20 38.63
C SER A 130 14.43 -25.83 38.24
N GLU A 131 15.73 -25.56 38.43
CA GLU A 131 16.37 -24.31 37.97
C GLU A 131 16.37 -24.21 36.43
N ASP A 132 16.62 -25.30 35.72
CA ASP A 132 16.55 -25.38 34.25
C ASP A 132 15.11 -25.15 33.73
N ALA A 133 14.11 -25.68 34.43
CA ALA A 133 12.71 -25.45 34.11
C ALA A 133 12.31 -23.98 34.32
N VAL A 134 12.79 -23.32 35.38
CA VAL A 134 12.56 -21.89 35.64
C VAL A 134 13.16 -21.04 34.53
N ARG A 135 14.40 -21.31 34.11
CA ARG A 135 15.03 -20.60 32.96
C ARG A 135 14.25 -20.81 31.67
N SER A 136 13.72 -22.00 31.44
CA SER A 136 12.85 -22.29 30.29
C SER A 136 11.53 -21.50 30.35
N ALA A 137 10.93 -21.36 31.53
CA ALA A 137 9.72 -20.57 31.74
C ALA A 137 9.97 -19.06 31.65
N GLU A 138 11.11 -18.57 32.12
CA GLU A 138 11.57 -17.19 31.91
C GLU A 138 11.74 -16.88 30.43
N PHE A 139 12.35 -17.80 29.67
CA PHE A 139 12.48 -17.64 28.22
C PHE A 139 11.12 -17.69 27.50
N ALA A 140 10.20 -18.55 27.93
CA ALA A 140 8.84 -18.58 27.41
C ALA A 140 8.09 -17.25 27.67
N ARG A 141 8.23 -16.67 28.86
CA ARG A 141 7.68 -15.34 29.19
C ARG A 141 8.35 -14.24 28.39
N PHE A 142 9.66 -14.32 28.19
CA PHE A 142 10.42 -13.41 27.34
C PHE A 142 9.92 -13.43 25.89
N ILE A 143 9.66 -14.61 25.31
CA ILE A 143 9.06 -14.75 23.97
C ILE A 143 7.63 -14.20 23.93
N ALA A 144 6.90 -14.27 25.04
CA ALA A 144 5.52 -13.77 25.11
C ALA A 144 5.42 -12.23 25.17
N GLN A 145 6.49 -11.50 25.53
CA GLN A 145 6.52 -10.04 25.51
C GLN A 145 6.53 -9.53 24.06
N ARG A 146 5.51 -8.74 23.68
CA ARG A 146 5.32 -8.25 22.30
C ARG A 146 5.11 -6.73 22.28
N ASN A 147 5.72 -6.04 21.33
CA ASN A 147 5.46 -4.63 21.05
C ASN A 147 4.50 -4.38 19.88
N ALA A 148 4.02 -5.46 19.23
CA ALA A 148 3.04 -5.40 18.16
C ALA A 148 1.96 -6.48 18.35
N ASP A 149 0.70 -6.08 18.24
CA ASP A 149 -0.42 -7.02 18.08
C ASP A 149 -0.74 -7.23 16.59
N GLU A 150 -1.39 -8.34 16.26
CA GLU A 150 -1.83 -8.70 14.90
C GLU A 150 -2.66 -7.57 14.25
N PHE A 151 -3.54 -6.92 15.03
CA PHE A 151 -4.34 -5.80 14.56
C PHE A 151 -3.50 -4.60 14.06
N VAL A 152 -2.35 -4.33 14.69
CA VAL A 152 -1.48 -3.21 14.27
C VAL A 152 -0.84 -3.51 12.91
N VAL A 153 -0.44 -4.77 12.70
CA VAL A 153 0.15 -5.23 11.44
C VAL A 153 -0.90 -5.21 10.33
N GLU A 154 -2.10 -5.74 10.59
CA GLU A 154 -3.23 -5.71 9.65
C GLU A 154 -3.61 -4.28 9.25
N GLN A 155 -3.64 -3.36 10.21
CA GLN A 155 -3.93 -1.95 9.94
C GLN A 155 -2.84 -1.30 9.07
N LEU A 156 -1.57 -1.60 9.33
CA LEU A 156 -0.45 -1.11 8.53
C LEU A 156 -0.53 -1.61 7.09
N GLU A 157 -0.87 -2.89 6.89
CA GLU A 157 -1.07 -3.46 5.55
C GLU A 157 -2.24 -2.79 4.81
N ALA A 158 -3.35 -2.54 5.51
CA ALA A 158 -4.50 -1.83 4.96
C ALA A 158 -4.14 -0.39 4.56
N ASP A 159 -3.36 0.31 5.38
CA ASP A 159 -2.87 1.67 5.11
C ASP A 159 -1.92 1.69 3.89
N VAL A 160 -1.00 0.72 3.79
CA VAL A 160 -0.14 0.56 2.61
C VAL A 160 -0.99 0.33 1.35
N GLY A 161 -2.01 -0.53 1.43
CA GLY A 161 -2.92 -0.78 0.32
C GLY A 161 -3.70 0.46 -0.12
N ARG A 162 -4.14 1.30 0.83
CA ARG A 162 -4.79 2.59 0.53
C ARG A 162 -3.81 3.53 -0.17
N LEU A 163 -2.64 3.77 0.43
CA LEU A 163 -1.63 4.69 -0.11
C LEU A 163 -1.17 4.29 -1.50
N ALA A 164 -1.02 2.99 -1.75
CA ALA A 164 -0.63 2.47 -3.06
C ALA A 164 -1.61 2.85 -4.18
N ARG A 165 -2.92 2.79 -3.89
CA ARG A 165 -3.99 3.14 -4.84
C ARG A 165 -4.06 4.64 -5.06
N THR A 166 -4.05 5.43 -3.99
CA THR A 166 -4.17 6.90 -4.09
C THR A 166 -2.92 7.56 -4.65
N TYR A 167 -1.76 6.89 -4.63
CA TYR A 167 -0.47 7.43 -5.03
C TYR A 167 -0.51 8.14 -6.39
N VAL A 168 -1.20 7.55 -7.37
CA VAL A 168 -1.14 8.00 -8.77
C VAL A 168 -2.15 9.10 -9.11
N SER A 169 -3.12 9.37 -8.24
CA SER A 169 -4.26 10.26 -8.48
C SER A 169 -4.29 11.47 -7.53
N HIS A 170 -3.74 11.36 -6.33
CA HIS A 170 -3.81 12.39 -5.27
C HIS A 170 -2.52 13.23 -5.16
N PRO A 171 -2.57 14.43 -4.54
CA PRO A 171 -1.39 15.28 -4.35
C PRO A 171 -0.24 14.55 -3.63
N LEU A 172 0.97 14.62 -4.21
CA LEU A 172 2.13 13.83 -3.75
C LEU A 172 2.58 14.19 -2.33
N MET A 173 2.56 15.48 -1.98
CA MET A 173 3.08 15.96 -0.68
C MET A 173 2.19 15.58 0.50
N GLU A 174 0.88 15.53 0.31
CA GLU A 174 -0.05 15.07 1.35
C GLU A 174 0.21 13.59 1.68
N GLN A 175 0.39 12.76 0.64
CA GLN A 175 0.68 11.33 0.80
C GLN A 175 2.07 11.10 1.41
N TYR A 176 3.07 11.93 1.08
CA TYR A 176 4.42 11.79 1.60
C TYR A 176 4.48 11.88 3.14
N VAL A 177 3.72 12.79 3.75
CA VAL A 177 3.69 12.94 5.22
C VAL A 177 3.21 11.65 5.87
N GLU A 178 2.15 11.05 5.34
CA GLU A 178 1.60 9.80 5.85
C GLU A 178 2.53 8.60 5.61
N ILE A 179 3.07 8.46 4.40
CA ILE A 179 4.06 7.43 4.05
C ILE A 179 5.24 7.46 5.02
N ARG A 180 5.78 8.66 5.30
CA ARG A 180 6.88 8.85 6.25
C ARG A 180 6.49 8.41 7.65
N ARG A 181 5.35 8.87 8.17
CA ARG A 181 4.88 8.53 9.52
C ARG A 181 4.72 7.02 9.69
N LEU A 182 4.08 6.35 8.73
CA LEU A 182 3.88 4.89 8.78
C LEU A 182 5.20 4.13 8.66
N ARG A 183 6.11 4.57 7.79
CA ARG A 183 7.44 3.97 7.65
C ARG A 183 8.23 4.04 8.95
N ASP A 184 8.27 5.22 9.57
CA ASP A 184 9.00 5.44 10.81
C ASP A 184 8.37 4.60 11.95
N GLY A 185 7.04 4.50 12.00
CA GLY A 185 6.33 3.60 12.90
C GLY A 185 6.65 2.12 12.68
N ALA A 186 6.70 1.65 11.43
CA ALA A 186 7.10 0.28 11.11
C ALA A 186 8.54 -0.03 11.55
N PHE A 187 9.46 0.93 11.39
CA PHE A 187 10.83 0.81 11.89
C PHE A 187 10.90 0.73 13.41
N GLU A 188 10.15 1.56 14.12
CA GLU A 188 10.07 1.48 15.59
C GLU A 188 9.48 0.16 16.07
N LEU A 189 8.46 -0.35 15.39
CA LEU A 189 7.95 -1.69 15.66
C LEU A 189 9.06 -2.73 15.48
N LEU A 190 9.74 -2.76 14.33
CA LEU A 190 10.83 -3.71 14.05
C LEU A 190 12.03 -3.62 15.00
N ARG A 191 12.26 -2.49 15.69
CA ARG A 191 13.32 -2.34 16.70
C ARG A 191 12.97 -2.98 18.06
N GLY A 192 11.70 -3.28 18.31
CA GLY A 192 11.26 -3.96 19.52
C GLY A 192 11.20 -5.49 19.38
N ARG A 193 10.16 -6.11 19.96
CA ARG A 193 9.99 -7.58 19.96
C ARG A 193 8.64 -8.01 19.41
N GLN A 194 8.62 -8.72 18.29
CA GLN A 194 7.40 -9.23 17.66
C GLN A 194 7.41 -10.76 17.59
N HIS A 195 6.25 -11.34 17.33
CA HIS A 195 6.18 -12.72 16.91
C HIS A 195 6.87 -12.88 15.52
N PRO A 196 7.54 -14.02 15.23
CA PRO A 196 8.24 -14.20 13.96
C PRO A 196 7.39 -13.93 12.71
N ARG A 197 6.13 -14.37 12.69
CA ARG A 197 5.19 -14.07 11.58
C ARG A 197 4.97 -12.57 11.39
N GLN A 198 4.64 -11.86 12.47
CA GLN A 198 4.46 -10.41 12.46
C GLN A 198 5.74 -9.68 12.04
N THR A 199 6.91 -10.23 12.38
CA THR A 199 8.21 -9.67 11.95
C THR A 199 8.35 -9.70 10.43
N THR A 200 8.00 -10.83 9.80
CA THR A 200 7.97 -10.97 8.34
C THR A 200 7.00 -9.98 7.69
N ASP A 201 5.79 -9.87 8.22
CA ASP A 201 4.74 -8.97 7.69
C ASP A 201 5.11 -7.49 7.86
N LEU A 202 5.75 -7.13 8.97
CA LEU A 202 6.31 -5.79 9.21
C LEU A 202 7.46 -5.47 8.28
N TYR A 203 8.36 -6.43 8.00
CA TYR A 203 9.40 -6.23 6.99
C TYR A 203 8.80 -6.03 5.59
N LEU A 204 7.77 -6.78 5.22
CA LEU A 204 7.07 -6.59 3.95
C LEU A 204 6.41 -5.21 3.87
N SER A 205 5.73 -4.77 4.92
CA SER A 205 5.13 -3.44 5.01
C SER A 205 6.19 -2.33 4.96
N ALA A 206 7.30 -2.48 5.68
CA ALA A 206 8.43 -1.56 5.64
C ALA A 206 9.07 -1.50 4.24
N ALA A 207 9.17 -2.64 3.54
CA ALA A 207 9.65 -2.69 2.17
C ALA A 207 8.74 -1.88 1.24
N ARG A 208 7.41 -2.08 1.33
CA ARG A 208 6.41 -1.33 0.55
C ARG A 208 6.47 0.17 0.84
N LEU A 209 6.52 0.58 2.11
CA LEU A 209 6.61 2.00 2.52
C LEU A 209 7.92 2.68 2.08
N CYS A 210 9.05 1.95 2.14
CA CYS A 210 10.31 2.42 1.57
C CYS A 210 10.22 2.53 0.05
N GLY A 211 9.57 1.58 -0.62
CA GLY A 211 9.27 1.64 -2.05
C GLY A 211 8.46 2.87 -2.45
N LEU A 212 7.40 3.18 -1.70
CA LEU A 212 6.61 4.40 -1.87
C LEU A 212 7.46 5.65 -1.65
N SER A 213 8.29 5.68 -0.60
CA SER A 213 9.23 6.80 -0.36
C SER A 213 10.21 6.98 -1.52
N ALA A 214 10.70 5.89 -2.12
CA ALA A 214 11.57 5.94 -3.28
C ALA A 214 10.87 6.53 -4.52
N HIS A 215 9.59 6.18 -4.74
CA HIS A 215 8.78 6.74 -5.80
C HIS A 215 8.50 8.24 -5.61
N VAL A 216 8.21 8.68 -4.38
CA VAL A 216 8.09 10.12 -4.06
C VAL A 216 9.38 10.84 -4.44
N CYS A 217 10.54 10.32 -4.02
CA CYS A 217 11.82 10.92 -4.36
C CYS A 217 12.10 10.92 -5.87
N LEU A 218 11.69 9.89 -6.61
CA LEU A 218 11.79 9.85 -8.08
C LEU A 218 10.95 10.96 -8.72
N ASP A 219 9.71 11.13 -8.27
CA ASP A 219 8.80 12.13 -8.83
C ASP A 219 9.25 13.55 -8.51
N LEU A 220 9.97 13.76 -7.40
CA LEU A 220 10.60 15.02 -7.03
C LEU A 220 12.02 15.21 -7.61
N GLY A 221 12.59 14.21 -8.29
CA GLY A 221 13.95 14.27 -8.85
C GLY A 221 15.09 14.11 -7.83
N ALA A 222 14.79 13.72 -6.58
CA ALA A 222 15.76 13.48 -5.51
C ALA A 222 16.36 12.06 -5.60
N TYR A 223 17.12 11.78 -6.66
CA TYR A 223 17.54 10.42 -7.03
C TYR A 223 18.44 9.71 -5.99
N ASP A 224 19.29 10.43 -5.27
CA ASP A 224 20.15 9.82 -4.23
C ASP A 224 19.32 9.36 -3.02
N SER A 225 18.32 10.15 -2.63
CA SER A 225 17.34 9.78 -1.62
C SER A 225 16.50 8.58 -2.09
N ALA A 226 16.07 8.59 -3.35
CA ALA A 226 15.35 7.46 -3.95
C ALA A 226 16.19 6.17 -3.90
N ALA A 227 17.48 6.24 -4.23
CA ALA A 227 18.40 5.11 -4.17
C ALA A 227 18.59 4.57 -2.74
N THR A 228 18.58 5.43 -1.73
CA THR A 228 18.64 5.02 -0.33
C THR A 228 17.38 4.30 0.10
N HIS A 229 16.21 4.85 -0.23
CA HIS A 229 14.93 4.19 0.05
C HIS A 229 14.77 2.85 -0.68
N ALA A 230 15.20 2.76 -1.94
CA ALA A 230 15.17 1.51 -2.70
C ALA A 230 16.09 0.43 -2.09
N ARG A 231 17.30 0.79 -1.65
CA ARG A 231 18.20 -0.15 -0.96
C ARG A 231 17.61 -0.66 0.37
N THR A 232 16.99 0.23 1.14
CA THR A 232 16.30 -0.17 2.38
C THR A 232 15.10 -1.07 2.07
N ALA A 233 14.30 -0.72 1.05
CA ALA A 233 13.17 -1.55 0.62
C ALA A 233 13.62 -2.97 0.23
N ARG A 234 14.75 -3.08 -0.48
CA ARG A 234 15.33 -4.36 -0.85
C ARG A 234 15.77 -5.17 0.36
N ALA A 235 16.49 -4.55 1.31
CA ALA A 235 16.91 -5.23 2.53
C ALA A 235 15.72 -5.76 3.35
N CYS A 236 14.63 -4.98 3.44
CA CYS A 236 13.39 -5.41 4.08
C CYS A 236 12.70 -6.55 3.31
N ALA A 237 12.65 -6.49 1.98
CA ALA A 237 12.08 -7.56 1.15
C ALA A 237 12.89 -8.86 1.23
N GLU A 238 14.23 -8.77 1.30
CA GLU A 238 15.15 -9.89 1.53
C GLU A 238 14.89 -10.52 2.91
N ALA A 239 14.76 -9.70 3.96
CA ALA A 239 14.44 -10.15 5.31
C ALA A 239 13.05 -10.81 5.42
N ALA A 240 12.08 -10.35 4.62
CA ALA A 240 10.76 -10.96 4.51
C ALA A 240 10.74 -12.23 3.63
N GLY A 241 11.80 -12.50 2.85
CA GLY A 241 11.83 -13.60 1.89
C GLY A 241 10.81 -13.47 0.75
N HIS A 242 10.45 -12.23 0.37
CA HIS A 242 9.32 -11.99 -0.52
C HIS A 242 9.75 -11.72 -1.97
N GLU A 243 9.73 -12.75 -2.81
CA GLU A 243 10.17 -12.71 -4.22
C GLU A 243 9.45 -11.64 -5.07
N GLY A 244 8.13 -11.50 -4.93
CA GLY A 244 7.37 -10.46 -5.65
C GLY A 244 7.82 -9.04 -5.33
N MET A 245 8.08 -8.76 -4.05
CA MET A 245 8.58 -7.46 -3.60
C MET A 245 10.03 -7.25 -4.06
N LEU A 246 10.87 -8.28 -4.08
CA LEU A 246 12.23 -8.17 -4.63
C LEU A 246 12.20 -7.81 -6.13
N ALA A 247 11.36 -8.48 -6.92
CA ALA A 247 11.14 -8.15 -8.32
C ALA A 247 10.70 -6.70 -8.51
N TRP A 248 9.76 -6.24 -7.67
CA TRP A 248 9.27 -4.86 -7.70
C TRP A 248 10.35 -3.84 -7.31
N VAL A 249 11.15 -4.09 -6.28
CA VAL A 249 12.25 -3.18 -5.91
C VAL A 249 13.30 -3.10 -7.01
N ARG A 250 13.59 -4.20 -7.73
CA ARG A 250 14.46 -4.16 -8.91
C ARG A 250 13.91 -3.26 -10.02
N ALA A 251 12.58 -3.23 -10.21
CA ALA A 251 11.95 -2.30 -11.14
C ALA A 251 12.16 -0.82 -10.71
N VAL A 252 12.08 -0.52 -9.41
CA VAL A 252 12.38 0.82 -8.88
C VAL A 252 13.85 1.19 -9.04
N GLU A 253 14.77 0.30 -8.70
CA GLU A 253 16.21 0.51 -8.91
C GLU A 253 16.53 0.76 -10.40
N SER A 254 15.86 0.04 -11.32
CA SER A 254 15.96 0.26 -12.76
C SER A 254 15.50 1.66 -13.16
N LEU A 255 14.37 2.14 -12.62
CA LEU A 255 13.90 3.51 -12.88
C LEU A 255 14.89 4.57 -12.37
N ILE A 256 15.45 4.39 -11.17
CA ILE A 256 16.47 5.29 -10.61
C ILE A 256 17.71 5.33 -11.52
N ALA A 257 18.20 4.17 -11.96
CA ALA A 257 19.32 4.07 -12.88
C ALA A 257 19.02 4.78 -14.22
N TYR A 258 17.82 4.57 -14.77
CA TYR A 258 17.38 5.20 -16.02
C TYR A 258 17.38 6.72 -15.91
N TRP A 259 16.77 7.28 -14.86
CA TRP A 259 16.66 8.73 -14.72
C TRP A 259 17.98 9.42 -14.37
N THR A 260 18.92 8.68 -13.77
CA THR A 260 20.31 9.13 -13.53
C THR A 260 21.26 8.88 -14.72
N GLY A 261 20.75 8.47 -15.89
CA GLY A 261 21.54 8.31 -17.12
C GLY A 261 22.37 7.03 -17.20
N ARG A 262 22.19 6.09 -16.26
CA ARG A 262 22.90 4.80 -16.23
C ARG A 262 22.07 3.73 -16.94
N TYR A 263 21.86 3.93 -18.23
CA TYR A 263 20.89 3.14 -19.02
C TYR A 263 21.24 1.64 -19.11
N GLU A 264 22.50 1.28 -19.31
CA GLU A 264 22.94 -0.13 -19.28
C GLU A 264 22.69 -0.78 -17.91
N GLN A 265 22.91 -0.04 -16.83
CA GLN A 265 22.61 -0.52 -15.48
C GLN A 265 21.10 -0.69 -15.28
N ALA A 266 20.28 0.20 -15.82
CA ALA A 266 18.83 0.08 -15.78
C ALA A 266 18.36 -1.21 -16.45
N ALA A 267 18.83 -1.50 -17.67
CA ALA A 267 18.51 -2.75 -18.38
C ALA A 267 18.92 -3.98 -17.55
N ARG A 268 20.12 -4.01 -16.99
CA ARG A 268 20.59 -5.12 -16.13
C ARG A 268 19.76 -5.30 -14.86
N LEU A 269 19.30 -4.21 -14.24
CA LEU A 269 18.44 -4.29 -13.04
C LEU A 269 17.05 -4.85 -13.37
N ALA A 270 16.47 -4.42 -14.50
CA ALA A 270 15.22 -4.97 -15.00
C ALA A 270 15.34 -6.48 -15.30
N GLN A 271 16.41 -6.90 -15.99
CA GLN A 271 16.72 -8.31 -16.24
C GLN A 271 16.92 -9.12 -14.95
N ALA A 272 17.61 -8.55 -13.96
CA ALA A 272 17.80 -9.20 -12.67
C ALA A 272 16.46 -9.39 -11.93
N GLY A 273 15.56 -8.40 -11.99
CA GLY A 273 14.22 -8.50 -11.43
C GLY A 273 13.40 -9.67 -12.00
N ARG A 274 13.56 -9.96 -13.31
CA ARG A 274 12.84 -11.04 -14.00
C ARG A 274 13.25 -12.44 -13.50
N ARG A 275 14.36 -12.57 -12.77
CA ARG A 275 14.83 -13.84 -12.21
C ARG A 275 14.06 -14.26 -10.95
N HIS A 276 13.36 -13.31 -10.32
CA HIS A 276 12.53 -13.60 -9.15
C HIS A 276 11.21 -14.24 -9.55
N ARG A 277 10.75 -15.22 -8.76
CA ARG A 277 9.48 -15.90 -9.01
C ARG A 277 8.32 -15.07 -8.46
N ALA A 278 7.76 -14.20 -9.28
CA ALA A 278 6.65 -13.33 -8.92
C ALA A 278 5.38 -13.63 -9.74
N SER A 279 4.22 -13.50 -9.11
CA SER A 279 2.91 -13.49 -9.77
C SER A 279 2.50 -12.08 -10.20
N GLY A 280 1.41 -11.98 -10.97
CA GLY A 280 0.85 -10.69 -11.35
C GLY A 280 1.62 -9.99 -12.47
N SER A 281 1.56 -8.66 -12.50
CA SER A 281 1.95 -7.85 -13.67
C SER A 281 3.41 -7.40 -13.67
N ILE A 282 4.18 -7.72 -12.63
CA ILE A 282 5.58 -7.27 -12.48
C ILE A 282 6.51 -7.75 -13.61
N GLY A 283 6.27 -8.94 -14.16
CA GLY A 283 7.04 -9.45 -15.31
C GLY A 283 6.94 -8.54 -16.53
N ALA A 284 5.72 -8.09 -16.86
CA ALA A 284 5.47 -7.16 -17.95
C ALA A 284 6.10 -5.78 -17.69
N ARG A 285 6.08 -5.31 -16.43
CA ARG A 285 6.74 -4.06 -16.02
C ARG A 285 8.25 -4.11 -16.22
N LEU A 286 8.89 -5.18 -15.76
CA LEU A 286 10.34 -5.36 -15.87
C LEU A 286 10.78 -5.45 -17.35
N ALA A 287 10.08 -6.23 -18.17
CA ALA A 287 10.36 -6.30 -19.61
C ALA A 287 10.17 -4.93 -20.30
N SER A 288 9.13 -4.16 -19.92
CA SER A 288 8.92 -2.81 -20.45
C SER A 288 10.02 -1.82 -20.03
N LEU A 289 10.56 -1.95 -18.82
CA LEU A 289 11.69 -1.14 -18.35
C LEU A 289 12.99 -1.49 -19.05
N GLU A 290 13.24 -2.79 -19.25
CA GLU A 290 14.36 -3.30 -20.04
C GLU A 290 14.31 -2.72 -21.47
N ALA A 291 13.15 -2.79 -22.13
CA ALA A 291 12.95 -2.27 -23.48
C ALA A 291 13.30 -0.78 -23.59
N ARG A 292 12.79 0.05 -22.66
CA ARG A 292 13.07 1.48 -22.61
C ARG A 292 14.56 1.78 -22.43
N ALA A 293 15.24 1.03 -21.57
CA ALA A 293 16.66 1.23 -21.33
C ALA A 293 17.50 0.85 -22.56
N LEU A 294 17.18 -0.30 -23.19
CA LEU A 294 17.88 -0.77 -24.40
C LEU A 294 17.71 0.18 -25.58
N ALA A 295 16.51 0.73 -25.77
CA ALA A 295 16.24 1.70 -26.84
C ALA A 295 17.13 2.94 -26.73
N ILE A 296 17.29 3.49 -25.53
CA ILE A 296 18.15 4.68 -25.30
C ILE A 296 19.64 4.36 -25.50
N VAL A 297 20.08 3.13 -25.20
CA VAL A 297 21.46 2.69 -25.47
C VAL A 297 21.71 2.46 -26.98
N GLY A 298 20.66 2.41 -27.79
CA GLY A 298 20.73 2.16 -29.23
C GLY A 298 20.63 0.68 -29.63
N ASP A 299 20.30 -0.21 -28.69
CA ASP A 299 20.00 -1.61 -28.98
C ASP A 299 18.53 -1.76 -29.39
N SER A 300 18.23 -1.36 -30.64
CA SER A 300 16.88 -1.41 -31.18
C SER A 300 16.32 -2.84 -31.26
N THR A 301 17.16 -3.83 -31.59
CA THR A 301 16.73 -5.22 -31.68
C THR A 301 16.37 -5.77 -30.29
N GLY A 302 17.22 -5.54 -29.30
CA GLY A 302 16.95 -5.93 -27.91
C GLY A 302 15.73 -5.21 -27.34
N ALA A 303 15.56 -3.92 -27.64
CA ALA A 303 14.40 -3.15 -27.20
C ALA A 303 13.08 -3.72 -27.75
N LEU A 304 13.02 -4.02 -29.05
CA LEU A 304 11.83 -4.60 -29.68
C LEU A 304 11.54 -6.01 -29.15
N ALA A 305 12.57 -6.83 -28.93
CA ALA A 305 12.41 -8.14 -28.31
C ALA A 305 11.85 -8.03 -26.87
N ALA A 306 12.34 -7.07 -26.09
CA ALA A 306 11.85 -6.82 -24.73
C ALA A 306 10.40 -6.29 -24.70
N LEU A 307 9.95 -5.53 -25.72
CA LEU A 307 8.53 -5.16 -25.86
C LEU A 307 7.66 -6.40 -26.12
N SER A 308 8.07 -7.29 -27.03
CA SER A 308 7.36 -8.55 -27.26
C SER A 308 7.37 -9.44 -26.01
N ASP A 309 8.43 -9.44 -25.21
CA ASP A 309 8.46 -10.11 -23.91
C ASP A 309 7.46 -9.51 -22.91
N ALA A 310 7.27 -8.19 -22.91
CA ALA A 310 6.30 -7.52 -22.05
C ALA A 310 4.86 -7.90 -22.43
N GLU A 311 4.56 -8.02 -23.72
CA GLU A 311 3.27 -8.49 -24.24
C GLU A 311 3.01 -9.95 -23.82
N ARG A 312 3.96 -10.85 -24.09
CA ARG A 312 3.88 -12.25 -23.66
C ARG A 312 3.73 -12.39 -22.15
N SER A 313 4.45 -11.59 -21.38
CA SER A 313 4.36 -11.59 -19.91
C SER A 313 2.98 -11.15 -19.43
N ARG A 314 2.31 -10.22 -20.14
CA ARG A 314 0.94 -9.81 -19.81
C ARG A 314 -0.07 -10.90 -20.14
N GLU A 315 0.06 -11.53 -21.29
CA GLU A 315 -0.83 -12.63 -21.70
C GLU A 315 -0.69 -13.85 -20.77
N ALA A 316 0.51 -14.08 -20.24
CA ALA A 316 0.80 -15.17 -19.32
C ALA A 316 0.48 -14.86 -17.84
N ILE A 317 -0.11 -13.71 -17.52
CA ILE A 317 -0.44 -13.36 -16.12
C ILE A 317 -1.41 -14.41 -15.55
N SER A 318 -0.91 -15.17 -14.58
CA SER A 318 -1.71 -16.03 -13.71
C SER A 318 -1.83 -15.38 -12.33
N GLY A 319 -3.06 -15.26 -11.82
CA GLY A 319 -3.33 -14.62 -10.52
C GLY A 319 -3.55 -13.10 -10.63
N ARG A 320 -3.57 -12.43 -9.48
CA ARG A 320 -3.72 -10.97 -9.37
C ARG A 320 -2.52 -10.39 -8.63
N ASP A 321 -2.22 -9.11 -8.88
CA ASP A 321 -1.29 -8.37 -8.03
C ASP A 321 -1.82 -8.31 -6.59
N GLU A 322 -0.94 -8.53 -5.62
CA GLU A 322 -1.31 -8.54 -4.19
C GLU A 322 -1.74 -7.15 -3.69
N VAL A 323 -1.10 -6.11 -4.22
CA VAL A 323 -1.41 -4.71 -3.93
C VAL A 323 -1.53 -3.98 -5.25
N LEU A 324 -2.64 -3.26 -5.42
CA LEU A 324 -2.95 -2.49 -6.62
C LEU A 324 -2.36 -1.06 -6.56
N GLY A 325 -2.51 -0.32 -7.65
CA GLY A 325 -2.04 1.05 -7.79
C GLY A 325 -0.56 1.06 -8.17
N VAL A 326 0.29 1.82 -7.46
CA VAL A 326 1.71 1.94 -7.84
C VAL A 326 2.49 0.61 -7.85
N PHE A 327 1.99 -0.40 -7.13
CA PHE A 327 2.57 -1.75 -7.09
C PHE A 327 2.24 -2.62 -8.30
N ASP A 328 1.14 -2.36 -8.99
CA ASP A 328 0.77 -3.07 -10.20
C ASP A 328 1.36 -2.40 -11.46
N PHE A 329 0.99 -2.96 -12.61
CA PHE A 329 1.35 -2.45 -13.92
C PHE A 329 0.14 -2.61 -14.85
N PRO A 330 -0.70 -1.58 -14.98
CA PRO A 330 -1.91 -1.66 -15.80
C PRO A 330 -1.57 -1.64 -17.29
N ALA A 331 -2.48 -2.14 -18.13
CA ALA A 331 -2.28 -2.17 -19.58
C ALA A 331 -2.01 -0.76 -20.15
N ALA A 332 -2.68 0.26 -19.61
CA ALA A 332 -2.47 1.66 -19.99
C ALA A 332 -1.00 2.09 -19.82
N LYS A 333 -0.37 1.74 -18.69
CA LYS A 333 1.04 2.05 -18.42
C LYS A 333 1.99 1.28 -19.33
N GLN A 334 1.65 0.04 -19.67
CA GLN A 334 2.42 -0.75 -20.63
C GLN A 334 2.43 -0.10 -22.02
N PHE A 335 1.28 0.35 -22.51
CA PHE A 335 1.20 1.07 -23.77
C PHE A 335 1.97 2.40 -23.73
N ALA A 336 1.92 3.14 -22.63
CA ALA A 336 2.73 4.35 -22.47
C ALA A 336 4.24 4.04 -22.55
N TYR A 337 4.70 2.96 -21.91
CA TYR A 337 6.11 2.56 -21.95
C TYR A 337 6.52 2.05 -23.35
N ALA A 338 5.63 1.34 -24.05
CA ALA A 338 5.84 0.94 -25.43
C ALA A 338 6.00 2.17 -26.35
N GLY A 339 5.13 3.18 -26.20
CA GLY A 339 5.22 4.46 -26.91
C GLY A 339 6.57 5.15 -26.70
N THR A 340 6.97 5.39 -25.43
CA THR A 340 8.28 5.96 -25.11
C THR A 340 9.43 5.15 -25.74
N THR A 341 9.35 3.81 -25.71
CA THR A 341 10.40 2.93 -26.24
C THR A 341 10.52 3.06 -27.75
N LEU A 342 9.39 3.02 -28.46
CA LEU A 342 9.34 3.08 -29.92
C LEU A 342 9.81 4.43 -30.46
N LEU A 343 9.52 5.53 -29.77
CA LEU A 343 10.09 6.85 -30.10
C LEU A 343 11.61 6.84 -30.00
N ALA A 344 12.17 6.22 -28.95
CA ALA A 344 13.62 6.12 -28.77
C ALA A 344 14.30 5.20 -29.79
N VAL A 345 13.63 4.12 -30.23
CA VAL A 345 14.11 3.28 -31.35
C VAL A 345 14.14 4.09 -32.66
N GLY A 346 13.18 4.99 -32.85
CA GLY A 346 13.12 5.89 -34.00
C GLY A 346 12.73 5.21 -35.31
N GLY A 347 12.70 5.96 -36.41
CA GLY A 347 12.22 5.48 -37.70
C GLY A 347 10.70 5.61 -37.87
N GLN A 348 10.27 5.92 -39.09
CA GLN A 348 8.89 6.35 -39.38
C GLN A 348 7.83 5.33 -38.95
N GLU A 349 8.07 4.04 -39.17
CA GLU A 349 7.15 2.97 -38.74
C GLU A 349 7.01 2.91 -37.21
N HIS A 350 8.12 2.98 -36.49
CA HIS A 350 8.12 2.91 -35.03
C HIS A 350 7.51 4.17 -34.41
N VAL A 351 7.74 5.34 -35.00
CA VAL A 351 7.07 6.60 -34.61
C VAL A 351 5.55 6.47 -34.77
N GLN A 352 5.06 5.94 -35.91
CA GLN A 352 3.63 5.72 -36.10
C GLN A 352 3.04 4.74 -35.08
N ARG A 353 3.77 3.65 -34.77
CA ARG A 353 3.37 2.70 -33.71
C ARG A 353 3.40 3.32 -32.31
N ALA A 354 4.31 4.26 -32.06
CA ALA A 354 4.39 4.98 -30.81
C ALA A 354 3.16 5.88 -30.59
N ILE A 355 2.72 6.59 -31.64
CA ILE A 355 1.49 7.39 -31.65
C ILE A 355 0.29 6.52 -31.24
N VAL A 356 0.08 5.39 -31.92
CA VAL A 356 -1.01 4.44 -31.62
C VAL A 356 -0.94 3.92 -30.19
N SER A 357 0.27 3.66 -29.69
CA SER A 357 0.48 3.20 -28.32
C SER A 357 0.12 4.30 -27.30
N ALA A 358 0.54 5.54 -27.53
CA ALA A 358 0.24 6.67 -26.67
C ALA A 358 -1.27 6.99 -26.64
N GLU A 359 -1.94 7.00 -27.80
CA GLU A 359 -3.40 7.15 -27.89
C GLU A 359 -4.16 6.05 -27.13
N THR A 360 -3.67 4.81 -27.23
CA THR A 360 -4.26 3.67 -26.52
C THR A 360 -4.08 3.81 -25.01
N ALA A 361 -2.90 4.22 -24.55
CA ALA A 361 -2.67 4.52 -23.14
C ALA A 361 -3.62 5.62 -22.63
N ILE A 362 -3.76 6.72 -23.36
CA ILE A 362 -4.67 7.84 -23.02
C ILE A 362 -6.12 7.35 -22.93
N ARG A 363 -6.58 6.58 -23.92
CA ARG A 363 -7.94 6.02 -23.96
C ARG A 363 -8.21 5.15 -22.73
N LEU A 364 -7.29 4.25 -22.40
CA LEU A 364 -7.42 3.34 -21.27
C LEU A 364 -7.44 4.07 -19.93
N TYR A 365 -6.54 5.05 -19.73
CA TYR A 365 -6.56 5.86 -18.50
C TYR A 365 -7.83 6.70 -18.37
N ARG A 366 -8.32 7.32 -19.45
CA ARG A 366 -9.57 8.10 -19.42
C ARG A 366 -10.81 7.25 -19.12
N SER A 367 -10.77 5.96 -19.47
CA SER A 367 -11.87 5.02 -19.19
C SER A 367 -11.78 4.33 -17.82
N ALA A 368 -10.68 4.50 -17.09
CA ALA A 368 -10.49 3.88 -15.79
C ALA A 368 -11.24 4.62 -14.67
N ASP A 369 -11.51 3.92 -13.57
CA ASP A 369 -12.08 4.52 -12.36
C ASP A 369 -11.13 5.58 -11.78
N GLY A 370 -11.64 6.55 -11.02
CA GLY A 370 -10.90 7.76 -10.63
C GLY A 370 -9.54 7.51 -9.98
N ASP A 371 -9.41 6.49 -9.11
CA ASP A 371 -8.15 6.15 -8.45
C ASP A 371 -7.13 5.46 -9.38
N ASP A 372 -7.59 4.89 -10.49
CA ASP A 372 -6.75 4.23 -11.51
C ASP A 372 -6.33 5.19 -12.63
N GLN A 373 -6.85 6.42 -12.63
CA GLN A 373 -6.46 7.48 -13.56
C GLN A 373 -5.15 8.14 -13.13
N SER A 374 -4.01 7.55 -13.54
CA SER A 374 -2.71 8.17 -13.28
C SER A 374 -2.52 9.44 -14.09
N VAL A 375 -2.57 10.59 -13.42
CA VAL A 375 -2.38 11.90 -14.06
C VAL A 375 -0.95 12.07 -14.60
N GLY A 376 0.05 11.58 -13.86
CA GLY A 376 1.43 11.59 -14.32
C GLY A 376 1.64 10.75 -15.58
N ASP A 377 1.07 9.54 -15.66
CA ASP A 377 1.18 8.70 -16.85
C ASP A 377 0.38 9.30 -18.03
N LEU A 378 -0.74 9.99 -17.78
CA LEU A 378 -1.47 10.76 -18.80
C LEU A 378 -0.60 11.88 -19.38
N PHE A 379 0.11 12.66 -18.54
CA PHE A 379 1.05 13.68 -19.05
C PHE A 379 2.15 13.05 -19.89
N ALA A 380 2.75 11.94 -19.43
CA ALA A 380 3.78 11.25 -20.19
C ALA A 380 3.28 10.78 -21.55
N ALA A 381 2.07 10.21 -21.63
CA ALA A 381 1.49 9.75 -22.88
C ALA A 381 1.17 10.89 -23.85
N HIS A 382 0.66 12.04 -23.38
CA HIS A 382 0.44 13.20 -24.26
C HIS A 382 1.75 13.81 -24.77
N LEU A 383 2.81 13.81 -23.94
CA LEU A 383 4.14 14.28 -24.38
C LEU A 383 4.77 13.33 -25.39
N ASP A 384 4.63 12.01 -25.22
CA ASP A 384 5.08 11.03 -26.21
C ASP A 384 4.28 11.16 -27.52
N LEU A 385 2.97 11.38 -27.43
CA LEU A 385 2.11 11.62 -28.59
C LEU A 385 2.52 12.88 -29.36
N ALA A 386 2.71 13.99 -28.66
CA ALA A 386 3.23 15.24 -29.24
C ALA A 386 4.61 15.06 -29.88
N SER A 387 5.51 14.32 -29.23
CA SER A 387 6.84 14.00 -29.81
C SER A 387 6.71 13.18 -31.09
N GLY A 388 5.76 12.24 -31.14
CA GLY A 388 5.47 11.46 -32.33
C GLY A 388 5.03 12.32 -33.52
N HIS A 389 4.07 13.23 -33.32
CA HIS A 389 3.64 14.18 -34.34
C HIS A 389 4.80 15.09 -34.80
N LEU A 390 5.60 15.59 -33.85
CA LEU A 390 6.75 16.43 -34.17
C LEU A 390 7.78 15.70 -35.03
N LEU A 391 8.04 14.42 -34.77
CA LEU A 391 8.95 13.60 -35.57
C LEU A 391 8.41 13.29 -36.98
N LEU A 392 7.09 13.39 -37.19
CA LEU A 392 6.46 13.22 -38.50
C LEU A 392 6.30 14.52 -39.30
N GLY A 393 6.75 15.67 -38.78
CA GLY A 393 6.59 16.96 -39.47
C GLY A 393 5.33 17.72 -39.12
N ASP A 394 4.50 17.21 -38.19
CA ASP A 394 3.18 17.74 -37.89
C ASP A 394 3.22 18.67 -36.66
N LEU A 395 3.53 19.94 -36.90
CA LEU A 395 3.61 20.95 -35.85
C LEU A 395 2.23 21.31 -35.26
N GLU A 396 1.17 21.25 -36.07
CA GLU A 396 -0.20 21.51 -35.63
C GLU A 396 -0.68 20.40 -34.68
N GLY A 397 -0.51 19.14 -35.07
CA GLY A 397 -0.80 18.00 -34.19
C GLY A 397 0.07 18.00 -32.93
N THR A 398 1.33 18.44 -33.02
CA THR A 398 2.18 18.61 -31.83
C THR A 398 1.56 19.59 -30.83
N GLU A 399 1.10 20.76 -31.29
CA GLU A 399 0.47 21.77 -30.43
C GLU A 399 -0.83 21.26 -29.79
N GLU A 400 -1.68 20.60 -30.59
CA GLU A 400 -2.95 20.05 -30.12
C GLU A 400 -2.73 19.07 -28.96
N MET A 401 -1.78 18.14 -29.12
CA MET A 401 -1.50 17.10 -28.13
C MET A 401 -0.87 17.65 -26.84
N LEU A 402 -0.18 18.79 -26.92
CA LEU A 402 0.38 19.49 -25.76
C LEU A 402 -0.68 20.22 -24.93
N GLY A 403 -1.88 20.48 -25.47
CA GLY A 403 -2.93 21.25 -24.81
C GLY A 403 -3.25 20.74 -23.41
N PHE A 404 -3.41 19.42 -23.24
CA PHE A 404 -3.71 18.80 -21.94
C PHE A 404 -2.64 19.09 -20.88
N VAL A 405 -1.36 19.04 -21.26
CA VAL A 405 -0.24 19.25 -20.34
C VAL A 405 -0.09 20.73 -20.01
N LEU A 406 -0.15 21.60 -21.02
CA LEU A 406 0.05 23.04 -20.87
C LEU A 406 -1.09 23.75 -20.13
N GLN A 407 -2.30 23.17 -20.12
CA GLN A 407 -3.47 23.70 -19.39
C GLN A 407 -3.55 23.17 -17.94
N SER A 408 -2.68 22.22 -17.57
CA SER A 408 -2.70 21.61 -16.23
C SER A 408 -1.84 22.39 -15.23
N SER A 409 -2.16 22.23 -13.94
CA SER A 409 -1.41 22.85 -12.84
C SER A 409 0.05 22.34 -12.83
N PRO A 410 1.06 23.23 -12.87
CA PRO A 410 2.48 22.84 -12.86
C PRO A 410 2.89 21.99 -11.64
N GLU A 411 2.24 22.18 -10.50
CA GLU A 411 2.52 21.47 -9.23
C GLU A 411 2.23 19.96 -9.31
N ARG A 412 1.47 19.53 -10.33
CA ARG A 412 1.18 18.11 -10.58
C ARG A 412 2.24 17.42 -11.46
N MET A 413 3.20 18.16 -11.98
CA MET A 413 4.20 17.64 -12.91
C MET A 413 5.41 17.09 -12.14
N SER A 414 5.71 15.81 -12.35
CA SER A 414 6.93 15.22 -11.78
C SER A 414 8.18 15.67 -12.51
N ALA A 415 9.35 15.46 -11.90
CA ALA A 415 10.66 15.73 -12.51
C ALA A 415 10.82 15.04 -13.89
N SER A 416 10.19 13.87 -14.07
CA SER A 416 10.19 13.18 -15.36
C SER A 416 9.40 13.93 -16.45
N ILE A 417 8.28 14.56 -16.09
CA ILE A 417 7.46 15.36 -16.99
C ILE A 417 8.20 16.65 -17.35
N VAL A 418 8.80 17.33 -16.37
CA VAL A 418 9.65 18.52 -16.60
C VAL A 418 10.79 18.21 -17.57
N ARG A 419 11.46 17.05 -17.40
CA ARG A 419 12.53 16.62 -18.32
C ARG A 419 12.02 16.40 -19.73
N ARG A 420 10.85 15.77 -19.90
CA ARG A 420 10.22 15.54 -21.21
C ARG A 420 9.84 16.86 -21.90
N LEU A 421 9.25 17.81 -21.16
CA LEU A 421 8.97 19.17 -21.66
C LEU A 421 10.24 19.86 -22.16
N THR A 422 11.33 19.74 -21.39
CA THR A 422 12.62 20.33 -21.73
C THR A 422 13.22 19.71 -23.00
N VAL A 423 13.14 18.37 -23.14
CA VAL A 423 13.63 17.66 -24.34
C VAL A 423 12.84 18.08 -25.57
N LEU A 424 11.50 18.04 -25.51
CA LEU A 424 10.65 18.43 -26.63
C LEU A 424 10.87 19.91 -27.03
N GLY A 425 11.04 20.79 -26.03
CA GLY A 425 11.38 22.19 -26.27
C GLY A 425 12.69 22.38 -27.04
N ARG A 426 13.70 21.51 -26.84
CA ARG A 426 14.95 21.52 -27.61
C ARG A 426 14.78 20.97 -29.02
N GLU A 427 13.94 19.95 -29.21
CA GLU A 427 13.66 19.39 -30.54
C GLU A 427 13.00 20.42 -31.47
N LEU A 428 12.15 21.30 -30.91
CA LEU A 428 11.57 22.45 -31.62
C LEU A 428 12.61 23.51 -32.03
N GLU A 429 13.81 23.52 -31.45
CA GLU A 429 14.91 24.40 -31.87
C GLU A 429 15.67 23.86 -33.09
N GLY A 430 15.36 22.63 -33.51
CA GLY A 430 16.00 21.98 -34.65
C GLY A 430 15.87 22.81 -35.93
N PRO A 431 16.81 22.69 -36.88
CA PRO A 431 16.84 23.50 -38.12
C PRO A 431 15.54 23.45 -38.92
N GLN A 432 14.80 22.35 -38.81
CA GLN A 432 13.52 22.12 -39.48
C GLN A 432 12.38 23.01 -38.94
N TYR A 433 12.44 23.43 -37.67
CA TYR A 433 11.36 24.18 -37.01
C TYR A 433 11.80 25.55 -36.46
N GLY A 434 13.10 25.79 -36.24
CA GLY A 434 13.60 26.96 -35.52
C GLY A 434 13.25 28.33 -36.13
N GLY A 435 12.84 28.38 -37.40
CA GLY A 435 12.36 29.60 -38.06
C GLY A 435 10.85 29.82 -38.03
N ALA A 436 10.06 28.83 -37.61
CA ALA A 436 8.59 28.92 -37.58
C ALA A 436 8.12 29.63 -36.31
N ALA A 437 7.31 30.69 -36.46
CA ALA A 437 6.78 31.46 -35.33
C ALA A 437 6.01 30.58 -34.33
N GLN A 438 5.27 29.58 -34.83
CA GLN A 438 4.54 28.62 -34.01
C GLN A 438 5.48 27.76 -33.14
N ALA A 439 6.59 27.27 -33.70
CA ALA A 439 7.57 26.47 -32.96
C ALA A 439 8.26 27.29 -31.86
N VAL A 440 8.58 28.55 -32.15
CA VAL A 440 9.13 29.50 -31.16
C VAL A 440 8.14 29.71 -30.01
N HIS A 441 6.87 29.97 -30.32
CA HIS A 441 5.83 30.18 -29.31
C HIS A 441 5.60 28.94 -28.43
N LEU A 442 5.52 27.75 -29.04
CA LEU A 442 5.38 26.49 -28.31
C LEU A 442 6.57 26.25 -27.38
N ARG A 443 7.79 26.49 -27.85
CA ARG A 443 8.99 26.35 -27.04
C ARG A 443 8.94 27.27 -25.81
N GLU A 444 8.58 28.54 -25.98
CA GLU A 444 8.46 29.48 -24.86
C GLU A 444 7.44 28.99 -23.82
N ARG A 445 6.29 28.46 -24.26
CA ARG A 445 5.29 27.87 -23.37
C ARG A 445 5.82 26.63 -22.64
N LEU A 446 6.48 25.71 -23.34
CA LEU A 446 7.08 24.51 -22.74
C LEU A 446 8.13 24.89 -21.68
N GLN A 447 9.00 25.87 -21.99
CA GLN A 447 10.01 26.37 -21.06
C GLN A 447 9.38 27.03 -19.84
N HIS A 448 8.39 27.91 -20.03
CA HIS A 448 7.67 28.54 -18.94
C HIS A 448 7.01 27.51 -18.01
N THR A 449 6.28 26.54 -18.57
CA THR A 449 5.66 25.46 -17.80
C THR A 449 6.70 24.62 -17.04
N ALA A 450 7.81 24.27 -17.67
CA ALA A 450 8.89 23.51 -17.02
C ALA A 450 9.53 24.29 -15.86
N VAL A 451 9.71 25.60 -16.00
CA VAL A 451 10.21 26.48 -14.93
C VAL A 451 9.21 26.52 -13.77
N CYS A 452 7.93 26.78 -14.04
CA CYS A 452 6.90 26.81 -13.01
C CYS A 452 6.79 25.48 -12.25
N ALA A 453 6.84 24.36 -12.95
CA ALA A 453 6.79 23.02 -12.35
C ALA A 453 8.04 22.66 -11.52
N SER A 454 9.18 23.31 -11.80
CA SER A 454 10.43 23.08 -11.06
C SER A 454 10.54 23.94 -9.79
N LEU A 455 9.66 24.93 -9.62
CA LEU A 455 9.65 25.74 -8.42
C LEU A 455 9.16 24.89 -7.24
N PRO A 456 9.79 25.01 -6.05
CA PRO A 456 9.28 24.36 -4.85
C PRO A 456 7.83 24.82 -4.64
N ALA A 457 6.90 23.88 -4.41
CA ALA A 457 5.56 24.22 -3.96
C ALA A 457 5.68 25.18 -2.77
N ALA A 458 5.14 26.38 -2.90
CA ALA A 458 5.23 27.42 -1.89
C ALA A 458 4.65 26.87 -0.56
N HIS A 459 5.56 26.65 0.39
CA HIS A 459 5.35 26.12 1.74
C HIS A 459 4.64 24.75 1.86
N PRO A 460 5.27 23.73 2.50
CA PRO A 460 4.47 22.65 3.07
C PRO A 460 3.48 23.26 4.07
N PRO A 461 2.22 22.78 4.14
CA PRO A 461 1.33 23.17 5.22
C PRO A 461 2.05 22.94 6.55
N GLU A 462 2.08 23.96 7.41
CA GLU A 462 2.62 23.84 8.76
C GLU A 462 1.94 22.63 9.42
N LEU A 463 2.77 21.70 9.89
CA LEU A 463 2.28 20.55 10.65
C LEU A 463 1.55 21.09 11.88
N PRO A 464 0.28 20.69 12.14
CA PRO A 464 -0.33 20.99 13.42
C PRO A 464 0.51 20.35 14.52
N THR A 465 0.99 21.19 15.45
CA THR A 465 1.75 20.82 16.65
C THR A 465 0.99 19.88 17.57
#